data_AF-A0A9E2X4B3-F1
#
_entry.id   AF-A0A9E2X4B3-F1
#
_cell.length_a   1.000
_cell.length_b   1.000
_cell.length_c   1.000
_cell.angle_alpha   90.00
_cell.angle_beta   90.00
_cell.angle_gamma   90.00
#
_symmetry.space_group_name_H-M   'P 1'
#
loop_
_entity.id
_entity.type
_entity.pdbx_description
1 polymer ?
#
loop_
_entity_poly.entity_id
_entity_poly.type
_entity_poly.pdbx_seq_one_letter_code
_entity_poly.pdbx_strand_id
1 'polypeptide(L)'
;MKNLFLFLPFLLFACDINQDPDTLVRSLDYPMRQANYNPVYGNVKVSELAPGKLEISIKVENTSKNLNHPAHLHFGSISEVGELAFKLNPIEGSTGTSVTILDQAKLSNGELLTYDTFLNMNGSIKIHMDEVYFKNMVLSYANIGANQDYFFDGVAVCTGH
;
A
#
# COMPACT_ATOMS: atom_id res chain seq x y z
N MET A 1 -29.09 -45.45 -53.83
CA MET A 1 -29.54 -45.39 -52.43
C MET A 1 -28.35 -45.66 -51.52
N LYS A 2 -27.77 -44.63 -50.91
CA LYS A 2 -26.83 -44.77 -49.79
C LYS A 2 -26.79 -43.44 -49.04
N ASN A 3 -27.66 -43.31 -48.06
CA ASN A 3 -27.74 -42.13 -47.20
C ASN A 3 -26.59 -42.25 -46.19
N LEU A 4 -25.57 -41.42 -46.34
CA LEU A 4 -24.47 -41.31 -45.39
C LEU A 4 -24.93 -40.36 -44.26
N PHE A 5 -25.51 -40.91 -43.20
CA PHE A 5 -25.78 -40.17 -41.97
C PHE A 5 -24.48 -40.04 -41.18
N LEU A 6 -23.91 -38.84 -41.19
CA LEU A 6 -22.76 -38.47 -40.37
C LEU A 6 -23.29 -38.03 -38.99
N PHE A 7 -23.13 -38.88 -37.98
CA PHE A 7 -23.44 -38.57 -36.58
C PHE A 7 -22.28 -37.74 -35.99
N LEU A 8 -22.53 -36.47 -35.69
CA LEU A 8 -21.60 -35.57 -35.00
C LEU A 8 -21.84 -35.69 -33.48
N PRO A 9 -20.82 -35.97 -32.65
CA PRO A 9 -21.03 -36.04 -31.20
C PRO A 9 -21.12 -34.62 -30.65
N PHE A 10 -22.28 -34.26 -30.11
CA PHE A 10 -22.50 -33.02 -29.37
C PHE A 10 -21.88 -33.19 -27.98
N LEU A 11 -20.65 -32.70 -27.81
CA LEU A 11 -19.98 -32.59 -26.51
C LEU A 11 -20.71 -31.52 -25.68
N LEU A 12 -21.54 -31.96 -24.74
CA LEU A 12 -22.10 -31.10 -23.70
C LEU A 12 -21.00 -30.78 -22.70
N PHE A 13 -20.38 -29.60 -22.84
CA PHE A 13 -19.65 -28.96 -21.75
C PHE A 13 -20.68 -28.47 -20.73
N ALA A 14 -20.85 -29.21 -19.63
CA ALA A 14 -21.46 -28.67 -18.43
C ALA A 14 -20.46 -27.71 -17.80
N CYS A 15 -20.67 -26.40 -17.96
CA CYS A 15 -19.94 -25.40 -17.21
C CYS A 15 -20.58 -25.35 -15.82
N ASP A 16 -19.85 -25.83 -14.82
CA ASP A 16 -20.23 -25.76 -13.42
C ASP A 16 -20.18 -24.27 -13.00
N ILE A 17 -21.31 -23.57 -13.09
CA ILE A 17 -21.46 -22.21 -12.56
C ILE A 17 -21.75 -22.26 -11.07
N ASN A 18 -20.78 -22.81 -10.33
CA ASN A 18 -20.60 -22.52 -8.92
C ASN A 18 -19.37 -21.60 -8.80
N GLN A 19 -19.43 -20.45 -9.46
CA GLN A 19 -18.63 -19.31 -9.04
C GLN A 19 -19.33 -18.76 -7.80
N ASP A 20 -18.80 -19.11 -6.62
CA ASP A 20 -18.90 -18.23 -5.47
C ASP A 20 -18.62 -16.79 -5.96
N PRO A 21 -19.38 -15.76 -5.51
CA PRO A 21 -19.04 -14.39 -5.84
C PRO A 21 -17.70 -14.10 -5.17
N ASP A 22 -16.63 -14.39 -5.90
CA ASP A 22 -15.26 -14.13 -5.56
C ASP A 22 -15.21 -12.63 -5.27
N THR A 23 -15.14 -12.29 -3.99
CA THR A 23 -14.87 -10.92 -3.59
C THR A 23 -13.44 -10.73 -4.03
N LEU A 24 -13.26 -10.22 -5.24
CA LEU A 24 -11.96 -10.12 -5.88
C LEU A 24 -11.12 -9.19 -5.00
N VAL A 25 -10.30 -9.77 -4.12
CA VAL A 25 -9.52 -9.02 -3.14
C VAL A 25 -8.48 -8.23 -3.92
N ARG A 26 -8.72 -6.93 -4.08
CA ARG A 26 -7.76 -6.04 -4.73
C ARG A 26 -6.64 -5.74 -3.75
N SER A 27 -5.40 -6.03 -4.14
CA SER A 27 -4.23 -5.80 -3.30
C SER A 27 -3.01 -5.42 -4.14
N LEU A 28 -2.15 -4.56 -3.58
CA LEU A 28 -0.88 -4.17 -4.20
C LEU A 28 0.21 -4.01 -3.14
N ASP A 29 1.41 -4.45 -3.49
CA ASP A 29 2.60 -4.39 -2.66
C ASP A 29 3.57 -3.32 -3.18
N TYR A 30 4.08 -2.50 -2.27
CA TYR A 30 5.01 -1.40 -2.54
C TYR A 30 6.32 -1.62 -1.76
N PRO A 31 7.45 -1.87 -2.44
CA PRO A 31 8.71 -2.06 -1.76
C PRO A 31 9.17 -0.75 -1.09
N MET A 32 9.46 -0.82 0.20
CA MET A 32 10.02 0.29 0.95
C MET A 32 11.54 0.26 0.93
N ARG A 33 12.13 1.39 0.57
CA ARG A 33 13.58 1.58 0.49
C ARG A 33 14.08 2.25 1.76
N GLN A 34 15.31 1.92 2.12
CA GLN A 34 16.03 2.62 3.18
C GLN A 34 16.23 4.11 2.85
N ALA A 35 16.16 4.94 3.89
CA ALA A 35 16.51 6.34 3.81
C ALA A 35 17.91 6.60 4.37
N ASN A 36 18.73 7.33 3.61
CA ASN A 36 20.12 7.62 3.99
C ASN A 36 20.91 6.34 4.28
N TYR A 37 21.55 6.29 5.45
CA TYR A 37 22.30 5.16 5.99
C TYR A 37 21.49 4.36 7.04
N ASN A 38 20.17 4.58 7.15
CA ASN A 38 19.34 3.77 8.04
C ASN A 38 19.07 2.41 7.40
N PRO A 39 19.38 1.28 8.05
CA PRO A 39 19.23 -0.04 7.44
C PRO A 39 17.78 -0.56 7.37
N VAL A 40 16.78 0.32 7.53
CA VAL A 40 15.36 -0.04 7.60
C VAL A 40 14.77 -0.13 6.20
N TYR A 41 14.31 -1.31 5.81
CA TYR A 41 13.69 -1.58 4.52
C TYR A 41 12.53 -2.56 4.70
N GLY A 42 11.66 -2.68 3.70
CA GLY A 42 10.52 -3.59 3.82
C GLY A 42 9.51 -3.42 2.71
N ASN A 43 8.24 -3.52 3.07
CA ASN A 43 7.12 -3.49 2.13
C ASN A 43 5.86 -2.92 2.79
N VAL A 44 5.07 -2.19 2.00
CA VAL A 44 3.69 -1.84 2.32
C VAL A 44 2.77 -2.67 1.43
N LYS A 45 1.81 -3.36 2.04
CA LYS A 45 0.67 -3.95 1.35
C LYS A 45 -0.57 -3.10 1.55
N VAL A 46 -1.28 -2.80 0.47
CA VAL A 46 -2.59 -2.16 0.51
C VAL A 46 -3.62 -3.13 -0.02
N SER A 47 -4.70 -3.37 0.72
CA SER A 47 -5.76 -4.31 0.35
C SER A 47 -7.12 -3.66 0.49
N GLU A 48 -8.02 -3.88 -0.47
CA GLU A 48 -9.43 -3.52 -0.31
C GLU A 48 -10.18 -4.65 0.39
N LEU A 49 -10.74 -4.34 1.57
CA LEU A 49 -11.53 -5.29 2.36
C LEU A 49 -13.02 -5.24 1.99
N ALA A 50 -13.49 -4.06 1.58
CA ALA A 50 -14.83 -3.79 1.06
C ALA A 50 -14.80 -2.43 0.33
N PRO A 51 -15.83 -2.05 -0.44
CA PRO A 51 -15.89 -0.73 -1.08
C PRO A 51 -15.68 0.42 -0.07
N GLY A 52 -14.60 1.18 -0.25
CA GLY A 52 -14.21 2.28 0.65
C GLY A 52 -13.65 1.83 2.01
N LYS A 53 -13.29 0.55 2.15
CA LYS A 53 -12.61 0.00 3.33
C LYS A 53 -11.27 -0.61 2.93
N LEU A 54 -10.18 -0.02 3.40
CA LEU A 54 -8.82 -0.44 3.09
C LEU A 54 -8.09 -0.97 4.32
N GLU A 55 -7.17 -1.89 4.09
CA GLU A 55 -6.10 -2.25 5.01
C GLU A 55 -4.77 -1.77 4.43
N ILE A 56 -3.99 -1.04 5.23
CA ILE A 56 -2.58 -0.73 4.95
C ILE A 56 -1.73 -1.48 5.96
N SER A 57 -1.01 -2.49 5.49
CA SER A 57 -0.16 -3.38 6.27
C SER A 57 1.30 -3.10 5.93
N ILE A 58 2.09 -2.67 6.91
CA ILE A 58 3.50 -2.34 6.76
C ILE A 58 4.32 -3.40 7.49
N LYS A 59 5.35 -3.92 6.81
CA LYS A 59 6.37 -4.78 7.42
C LYS A 59 7.74 -4.29 7.01
N VAL A 60 8.57 -3.97 8.00
CA VAL A 60 9.95 -3.52 7.83
C VAL A 60 10.90 -4.33 8.72
N GLU A 61 12.15 -4.39 8.30
CA GLU A 61 13.24 -5.06 9.01
C GLU A 61 14.19 -4.01 9.61
N ASN A 62 15.03 -4.44 10.55
CA ASN A 62 16.06 -3.62 11.22
C ASN A 62 15.55 -2.40 12.01
N THR A 63 14.33 -2.47 12.55
CA THR A 63 13.82 -1.47 13.49
C THR A 63 14.50 -1.55 14.85
N SER A 64 14.45 -0.45 15.60
CA SER A 64 14.98 -0.41 16.96
C SER A 64 13.95 -0.94 17.96
N LYS A 65 14.31 -1.99 18.71
CA LYS A 65 13.43 -2.59 19.72
C LYS A 65 13.01 -1.55 20.77
N ASN A 66 11.75 -1.65 21.22
CA ASN A 66 11.13 -0.77 22.22
C ASN A 66 10.89 0.68 21.78
N LEU A 67 11.01 1.00 20.48
CA LEU A 67 10.54 2.26 19.90
C LEU A 67 9.29 2.02 19.06
N ASN A 68 8.43 3.02 19.00
CA ASN A 68 7.34 3.09 18.02
C ASN A 68 7.74 4.11 16.96
N HIS A 69 7.70 3.70 15.70
CA HIS A 69 8.13 4.51 14.57
C HIS A 69 6.90 5.07 13.83
N PRO A 70 6.67 6.39 13.81
CA PRO A 70 5.50 6.97 13.16
C PRO A 70 5.47 6.68 11.66
N ALA A 71 4.28 6.42 11.12
CA ALA A 71 4.07 6.25 9.69
C ALA A 71 3.03 7.23 9.16
N HIS A 72 3.35 7.84 8.04
CA HIS A 72 2.51 8.86 7.42
C HIS A 72 2.32 8.58 5.94
N LEU A 73 1.08 8.73 5.48
CA LEU A 73 0.74 8.88 4.08
C LEU A 73 0.75 10.37 3.75
N HIS A 74 1.54 10.77 2.75
CA HIS A 74 1.67 12.14 2.26
C HIS A 74 1.20 12.25 0.81
N PHE A 75 0.74 13.44 0.44
CA PHE A 75 0.59 13.83 -0.95
C PHE A 75 1.96 14.14 -1.57
N GLY A 76 2.15 13.79 -2.83
CA GLY A 76 3.40 14.01 -3.56
C GLY A 76 4.41 12.87 -3.38
N SER A 77 5.47 12.94 -4.19
CA SER A 77 6.56 11.96 -4.17
C SER A 77 7.43 12.07 -2.92
N ILE A 78 8.24 11.06 -2.65
CA ILE A 78 9.22 11.07 -1.54
C ILE A 78 10.30 12.17 -1.66
N SER A 79 10.42 12.80 -2.84
CA SER A 79 11.32 13.94 -3.07
C SER A 79 10.72 15.27 -2.62
N GLU A 80 9.42 15.30 -2.40
CA GLU A 80 8.67 16.45 -1.92
C GLU A 80 8.49 16.35 -0.40
N VAL A 81 8.31 17.50 0.27
CA VAL A 81 7.91 17.50 1.69
C VAL A 81 6.59 16.76 1.84
N GLY A 82 5.63 17.12 0.98
CA GLY A 82 4.30 16.54 0.91
C GLY A 82 3.43 16.91 2.11
N GLU A 83 2.23 17.43 1.87
CA GLU A 83 1.27 17.59 2.96
C GLU A 83 0.83 16.22 3.50
N LEU A 84 0.58 16.14 4.81
CA LEU A 84 0.09 14.92 5.43
C LEU A 84 -1.30 14.62 4.87
N ALA A 85 -1.46 13.49 4.19
CA ALA A 85 -2.74 13.00 3.70
C ALA A 85 -3.48 12.21 4.79
N PHE A 86 -2.77 11.32 5.50
CA PHE A 86 -3.33 10.51 6.58
C PHE A 86 -2.24 10.04 7.57
N LYS A 87 -2.55 10.01 8.87
CA LYS A 87 -1.69 9.43 9.90
C LYS A 87 -1.96 7.93 10.04
N LEU A 88 -0.99 7.09 9.73
CA LEU A 88 -1.11 5.64 9.87
C LEU A 88 -0.77 5.21 11.30
N ASN A 89 -1.11 3.97 11.63
CA ASN A 89 -0.66 3.37 12.88
C ASN A 89 0.88 3.28 12.88
N PRO A 90 1.55 3.59 14.00
CA PRO A 90 2.99 3.51 14.09
C PRO A 90 3.48 2.05 13.94
N ILE A 91 4.69 1.89 13.44
CA ILE A 91 5.37 0.60 13.39
C ILE A 91 5.88 0.28 14.79
N GLU A 92 5.54 -0.91 15.28
CA GLU A 92 6.09 -1.44 16.52
C GLU A 92 7.53 -1.89 16.26
N GLY A 93 8.52 -1.23 16.87
CA GLY A 93 9.94 -1.48 16.56
C GLY A 93 10.47 -2.85 17.03
N SER A 94 9.72 -3.57 17.89
CA SER A 94 10.04 -4.93 18.31
C SER A 94 9.75 -5.98 17.22
N THR A 95 8.69 -5.76 16.44
CA THR A 95 8.15 -6.68 15.43
C THR A 95 8.37 -6.19 14.00
N GLY A 96 8.58 -4.88 13.82
CA GLY A 96 8.70 -4.24 12.52
C GLY A 96 7.37 -4.14 11.77
N THR A 97 6.23 -4.28 12.45
CA THR A 97 4.92 -4.34 11.79
C THR A 97 3.99 -3.18 12.19
N SER A 98 3.08 -2.84 11.28
CA SER A 98 1.93 -1.97 11.52
C SER A 98 0.77 -2.40 10.62
N VAL A 99 -0.46 -2.29 11.13
CA VAL A 99 -1.69 -2.49 10.36
C VAL A 99 -2.63 -1.33 10.64
N THR A 100 -3.09 -0.64 9.60
CA THR A 100 -4.08 0.43 9.68
C THR A 100 -5.32 0.04 8.88
N ILE A 101 -6.48 -0.02 9.54
CA ILE A 101 -7.77 -0.23 8.89
C ILE A 101 -8.44 1.13 8.68
N LEU A 102 -8.80 1.41 7.44
CA LEU A 102 -9.42 2.65 7.00
C LEU A 102 -10.83 2.32 6.53
N ASP A 103 -11.85 2.80 7.23
CA ASP A 103 -13.25 2.54 6.89
C ASP A 103 -13.95 3.86 6.58
N GLN A 104 -14.29 4.06 5.30
CA GLN A 104 -14.82 5.33 4.77
C GLN A 104 -13.95 6.54 5.17
N ALA A 105 -12.63 6.33 5.24
CA ALA A 105 -11.69 7.34 5.71
C ALA A 105 -11.57 8.48 4.70
N LYS A 106 -11.51 9.72 5.20
CA LYS A 106 -11.20 10.89 4.38
C LYS A 106 -9.74 11.28 4.56
N LEU A 107 -9.11 11.66 3.47
CA LEU A 107 -7.81 12.33 3.48
C LEU A 107 -7.96 13.75 4.06
N SER A 108 -6.84 14.37 4.41
CA SER A 108 -6.81 15.73 4.96
C SER A 108 -7.40 16.80 4.01
N ASN A 109 -7.41 16.55 2.70
CA ASN A 109 -8.05 17.40 1.70
C ASN A 109 -9.58 17.19 1.58
N GLY A 110 -10.16 16.26 2.35
CA GLY A 110 -11.58 15.93 2.37
C GLY A 110 -12.01 14.85 1.37
N GLU A 111 -11.13 14.38 0.50
CA GLU A 111 -11.39 13.29 -0.45
C GLU A 111 -11.59 11.96 0.27
N LEU A 112 -12.55 11.15 -0.19
CA LEU A 112 -12.77 9.80 0.33
C LEU A 112 -11.68 8.87 -0.19
N LEU A 113 -10.99 8.18 0.72
CA LEU A 113 -9.98 7.20 0.37
C LEU A 113 -10.62 5.83 0.09
N THR A 114 -10.71 5.50 -1.18
CA THR A 114 -11.08 4.20 -1.75
C THR A 114 -9.85 3.54 -2.36
N TYR A 115 -9.95 2.27 -2.77
CA TYR A 115 -8.83 1.59 -3.44
C TYR A 115 -8.47 2.28 -4.76
N ASP A 116 -9.47 2.70 -5.53
CA ASP A 116 -9.26 3.38 -6.81
C ASP A 116 -8.64 4.78 -6.65
N THR A 117 -9.05 5.55 -5.64
CA THR A 117 -8.42 6.84 -5.35
C THR A 117 -6.99 6.66 -4.83
N PHE A 118 -6.74 5.63 -4.01
CA PHE A 118 -5.39 5.26 -3.58
C PHE A 118 -4.50 4.90 -4.77
N LEU A 119 -4.97 4.10 -5.73
CA LEU A 119 -4.16 3.75 -6.92
C LEU A 119 -3.85 4.95 -7.81
N ASN A 120 -4.74 5.94 -7.85
CA ASN A 120 -4.57 7.13 -8.70
C ASN A 120 -3.85 8.28 -7.99
N MET A 121 -3.58 8.19 -6.69
CA MET A 121 -2.94 9.28 -5.97
C MET A 121 -1.46 9.39 -6.33
N ASN A 122 -0.96 10.62 -6.45
CA ASN A 122 0.47 10.90 -6.36
C ASN A 122 0.81 10.99 -4.87
N GLY A 123 1.36 9.93 -4.29
CA GLY A 123 1.57 9.86 -2.85
C GLY A 123 2.85 9.17 -2.43
N SER A 124 3.13 9.27 -1.14
CA SER A 124 4.27 8.59 -0.51
C SER A 124 3.96 8.15 0.91
N ILE A 125 4.55 7.04 1.33
CA ILE A 125 4.56 6.59 2.73
C ILE A 125 5.96 6.77 3.28
N LYS A 126 6.05 7.41 4.45
CA LYS A 126 7.32 7.68 5.15
C LYS A 126 7.24 7.14 6.58
N ILE A 127 8.28 6.43 7.01
CA ILE A 127 8.44 5.94 8.39
C ILE A 127 9.49 6.81 9.08
N HIS A 128 9.15 7.36 10.24
CA HIS A 128 9.97 8.30 11.00
C HIS A 128 10.61 7.62 12.22
N MET A 129 11.72 8.19 12.71
CA MET A 129 12.45 7.66 13.86
C MET A 129 11.61 7.69 15.15
N ASP A 130 11.04 8.85 15.50
CA ASP A 130 10.15 9.03 16.65
C ASP A 130 9.23 10.26 16.47
N GLU A 131 8.30 10.49 17.40
CA GLU A 131 7.38 11.65 17.38
C GLU A 131 7.94 12.92 18.04
N VAL A 132 9.05 12.85 18.79
CA VAL A 132 9.46 13.88 19.75
C VAL A 132 10.76 14.58 19.34
N TYR A 133 11.86 13.84 19.25
CA TYR A 133 13.21 14.38 19.08
C TYR A 133 13.67 14.30 17.63
N PHE A 134 13.33 13.22 16.93
CA PHE A 134 13.77 12.94 15.56
C PHE A 134 12.60 12.82 14.58
N LYS A 135 11.55 13.62 14.78
CA LYS A 135 10.35 13.68 13.92
C LYS A 135 10.60 13.83 12.43
N ASN A 136 11.74 14.40 12.02
CA ASN A 136 12.09 14.62 10.62
C ASN A 136 13.03 13.56 10.05
N MET A 137 13.56 12.66 10.89
CA MET A 137 14.44 11.58 10.45
C MET A 137 13.60 10.45 9.88
N VAL A 138 13.62 10.31 8.55
CA VAL A 138 12.99 9.19 7.85
C VAL A 138 13.92 7.98 7.94
N LEU A 139 13.35 6.84 8.29
CA LEU A 139 14.01 5.54 8.34
C LEU A 139 13.84 4.79 7.01
N SER A 140 12.63 4.83 6.45
CA SER A 140 12.25 4.07 5.26
C SER A 140 11.07 4.75 4.54
N TYR A 141 10.97 4.58 3.23
CA TYR A 141 9.93 5.22 2.42
C TYR A 141 9.52 4.42 1.18
N ALA A 142 8.36 4.74 0.63
CA ALA A 142 7.89 4.29 -0.68
C ALA A 142 7.04 5.38 -1.38
N ASN A 143 7.19 5.51 -2.70
CA ASN A 143 6.17 6.13 -3.54
C ASN A 143 5.01 5.14 -3.73
N ILE A 144 3.77 5.62 -3.81
CA ILE A 144 2.57 4.77 -3.89
C ILE A 144 1.56 5.31 -4.90
N GLY A 145 0.64 4.46 -5.37
CA GLY A 145 -0.35 4.86 -6.37
C GLY A 145 0.32 5.20 -7.70
N ALA A 146 -0.06 6.33 -8.30
CA ALA A 146 0.30 6.70 -9.67
C ALA A 146 1.80 6.97 -9.87
N ASN A 147 2.55 7.26 -8.81
CA ASN A 147 3.98 7.56 -8.87
C ASN A 147 4.87 6.40 -8.37
N GLN A 148 4.31 5.19 -8.16
CA GLN A 148 5.03 4.07 -7.54
C GLN A 148 6.35 3.68 -8.23
N ASP A 149 6.41 3.81 -9.55
CA ASP A 149 7.58 3.46 -10.36
C ASP A 149 8.65 4.57 -10.41
N TYR A 150 8.38 5.73 -9.79
CA TYR A 150 9.34 6.81 -9.72
C TYR A 150 10.52 6.40 -8.82
N PHE A 151 11.61 6.00 -9.47
CA PHE A 151 12.86 5.69 -8.81
C PHE A 151 13.59 6.98 -8.43
N PHE A 152 13.84 7.14 -7.13
CA PHE A 152 14.60 8.26 -6.61
C PHE A 152 15.91 7.75 -6.03
N ASP A 153 17.02 8.17 -6.64
CA ASP A 153 18.38 7.84 -6.22
C ASP A 153 18.95 8.88 -5.23
N GLY A 154 18.09 9.46 -4.39
CA GLY A 154 18.44 10.55 -3.49
C GLY A 154 18.04 10.30 -2.05
N VAL A 155 18.37 11.27 -1.19
CA VAL A 155 17.94 11.30 0.21
C VAL A 155 16.48 11.74 0.29
N ALA A 156 15.57 10.89 0.79
CA ALA A 156 14.18 11.28 0.97
C ALA A 156 14.09 12.57 1.81
N VAL A 157 13.32 13.54 1.31
CA VAL A 157 13.26 14.89 1.86
C VAL A 157 12.12 14.96 2.87
N CYS A 158 12.46 15.27 4.12
CA CYS A 158 11.53 15.74 5.15
C CYS A 158 12.15 16.98 5.79
N THR A 159 11.85 18.16 5.26
CA THR A 159 12.24 19.40 5.93
C THR A 159 11.26 19.66 7.07
N GLY A 160 11.81 19.92 8.26
CA GLY A 160 11.03 20.14 9.47
C GLY A 160 10.07 21.31 9.38
N HIS A 161 8.94 21.15 10.07
CA HIS A 161 8.18 22.27 10.63
C HIS A 161 8.97 22.87 11.80
#